data_AF-A0AAF0R385-F1
#
_entry.id   AF-A0AAF0R385-F1
#
_cell.length_a   1.000
_cell.length_b   1.000
_cell.length_c   1.000
_cell.angle_alpha   90.00
_cell.angle_beta   90.00
_cell.angle_gamma   90.00
#
_symmetry.space_group_name_H-M   'P 1'
#
loop_
_entity.id
_entity.type
_entity.pdbx_description
1 polymer ?
#
loop_
_entity_poly.entity_id
_entity_poly.type
_entity_poly.pdbx_seq_one_letter_code
_entity_poly.pdbx_strand_id
1 'polypeptide(L)'
;LLCRYERKSVLRFLETSESYRVERCLHLCQEYGVIDAAAFLLERVGDIGSALLLVISSLNDKFILLDSAVESEHCGTAPGHFKAILSKKEVTDIIEILRTCIGLCQRNSPRLDPDEAESLWFQLLDSFVFLLVLGYTPPEQ
;
A
#
# COMPACT_ATOMS: atom_id res chain seq x y z
N LEU A 1 -18.09 -15.46 -0.26
CA LEU A 1 -18.28 -15.44 1.21
C LEU A 1 -16.98 -15.10 1.94
N LEU A 2 -15.83 -15.71 1.59
CA LEU A 2 -14.55 -15.43 2.26
C LEU A 2 -14.17 -13.93 2.32
N CYS A 3 -14.25 -13.20 1.20
CA CYS A 3 -13.97 -11.75 1.15
C CYS A 3 -14.86 -10.90 2.08
N ARG A 4 -16.04 -11.40 2.47
CA ARG A 4 -16.96 -10.69 3.37
C ARG A 4 -16.74 -11.03 4.84
N TYR A 5 -16.48 -12.31 5.14
CA TYR A 5 -16.51 -12.84 6.50
C TYR A 5 -15.11 -13.12 7.08
N GLU A 6 -14.12 -13.41 6.23
CA GLU A 6 -12.76 -13.80 6.66
C GLU A 6 -11.68 -13.18 5.75
N ARG A 7 -11.65 -11.84 5.67
CA ARG A 7 -10.74 -11.09 4.77
C ARG A 7 -9.26 -11.52 4.90
N LYS A 8 -8.77 -11.72 6.14
CA LYS A 8 -7.37 -12.09 6.41
C LYS A 8 -6.96 -13.46 5.89
N SER A 9 -7.93 -14.34 5.63
CA SER A 9 -7.69 -15.70 5.13
C SER A 9 -7.71 -15.76 3.60
N VAL A 10 -8.15 -14.70 2.93
CA VAL A 10 -8.39 -14.70 1.47
C VAL A 10 -7.09 -14.90 0.70
N LEU A 11 -6.05 -14.12 1.00
CA LEU A 11 -4.76 -14.26 0.31
C LEU A 11 -4.21 -15.68 0.45
N ARG A 12 -4.15 -16.20 1.69
CA ARG A 12 -3.68 -17.57 1.96
C ARG A 12 -4.47 -18.62 1.17
N PHE A 13 -5.79 -18.44 1.05
CA PHE A 13 -6.63 -19.33 0.25
C PHE A 13 -6.26 -19.25 -1.25
N LEU A 14 -6.06 -18.05 -1.78
CA LEU A 14 -5.71 -17.84 -3.19
C LEU A 14 -4.30 -18.35 -3.55
N GLU A 15 -3.37 -18.32 -2.61
CA GLU A 15 -2.01 -18.85 -2.77
C GLU A 15 -1.97 -20.38 -2.74
N THR A 16 -2.86 -21.01 -1.97
CA THR A 16 -2.87 -22.47 -1.74
C THR A 16 -3.86 -23.24 -2.61
N SER A 17 -4.80 -22.54 -3.23
CA SER A 17 -5.79 -23.11 -4.13
C SER A 17 -5.42 -22.83 -5.59
N GLU A 18 -5.73 -23.77 -6.50
CA GLU A 18 -5.56 -23.58 -7.94
C GLU A 18 -6.90 -23.55 -8.70
N SER A 19 -8.02 -23.86 -8.03
CA SER A 19 -9.32 -24.10 -8.66
C SER A 19 -10.28 -22.91 -8.51
N TYR A 20 -9.85 -21.71 -8.88
CA TYR A 20 -10.71 -20.53 -8.89
C TYR A 20 -10.61 -19.73 -10.20
N ARG A 21 -11.66 -18.96 -10.48
CA ARG A 21 -11.68 -18.01 -11.61
C ARG A 21 -11.05 -16.70 -11.16
N VAL A 22 -9.88 -16.38 -11.71
CA VAL A 22 -9.05 -15.24 -11.30
C VAL A 22 -9.83 -13.93 -11.40
N GLU A 23 -10.53 -13.70 -12.50
CA GLU A 23 -11.28 -12.45 -12.76
C GLU A 23 -12.43 -12.27 -11.76
N ARG A 24 -13.13 -13.37 -11.43
CA ARG A 24 -14.24 -13.33 -10.47
C ARG A 24 -13.73 -13.09 -9.05
N CYS A 25 -12.62 -13.72 -8.67
CA CYS A 25 -11.98 -13.49 -7.38
C CYS A 25 -11.46 -12.06 -7.26
N LEU A 26 -10.87 -11.52 -8.34
CA LEU A 26 -10.35 -10.17 -8.37
C LEU A 26 -11.47 -9.14 -8.14
N HIS A 27 -12.58 -9.28 -8.88
CA HIS A 27 -13.76 -8.44 -8.68
C HIS A 27 -14.25 -8.47 -7.24
N LEU A 28 -14.35 -9.66 -6.64
CA LEU A 28 -14.78 -9.80 -5.24
C LEU A 28 -13.76 -9.20 -4.25
N CYS A 29 -12.46 -9.33 -4.50
CA CYS A 29 -11.46 -8.73 -3.62
C CYS A 29 -11.52 -7.20 -3.68
N GLN A 30 -11.70 -6.62 -4.87
CA GLN A 30 -11.88 -5.17 -5.05
C GLN A 30 -13.19 -4.67 -4.41
N GLU A 31 -14.31 -5.36 -4.63
CA GLU A 31 -15.63 -5.01 -4.06
C GLU A 31 -15.62 -4.95 -2.52
N TYR A 32 -14.88 -5.87 -1.87
CA TYR A 32 -14.82 -5.97 -0.41
C TYR A 32 -13.57 -5.31 0.20
N GLY A 33 -12.74 -4.64 -0.59
CA GLY A 33 -11.54 -3.93 -0.13
C GLY A 33 -10.45 -4.86 0.42
N VAL A 34 -10.30 -6.06 -0.12
CA VAL A 34 -9.25 -7.03 0.27
C VAL A 34 -8.01 -6.77 -0.59
N ILE A 35 -7.24 -5.75 -0.23
CA ILE A 35 -6.15 -5.16 -1.02
C ILE A 35 -5.03 -6.16 -1.34
N ASP A 36 -4.57 -6.91 -0.34
CA ASP A 36 -3.49 -7.90 -0.47
C ASP A 36 -3.86 -9.02 -1.47
N ALA A 37 -5.08 -9.55 -1.35
CA ALA A 37 -5.60 -10.57 -2.26
C ALA A 37 -5.84 -10.03 -3.67
N ALA A 38 -6.36 -8.81 -3.80
CA ALA A 38 -6.59 -8.18 -5.10
C ALA A 38 -5.27 -7.90 -5.83
N ALA A 39 -4.27 -7.36 -5.12
CA ALA A 39 -2.93 -7.12 -5.66
C ALA A 39 -2.29 -8.43 -6.15
N PHE A 40 -2.36 -9.50 -5.36
CA PHE A 40 -1.89 -10.83 -5.76
C PHE A 40 -2.55 -11.32 -7.07
N LEU A 41 -3.87 -11.15 -7.22
CA LEU A 41 -4.57 -11.58 -8.44
C LEU A 41 -4.23 -10.69 -9.65
N LEU A 42 -4.01 -9.40 -9.44
CA LEU A 42 -3.56 -8.46 -10.48
C LEU A 42 -2.18 -8.85 -11.02
N GLU A 43 -1.24 -9.22 -10.13
CA GLU A 43 0.06 -9.75 -10.54
C GLU A 43 -0.06 -11.04 -11.36
N ARG A 44 -1.01 -11.92 -11.01
CA ARG A 44 -1.24 -13.17 -11.75
C ARG A 44 -1.78 -12.96 -13.16
N VAL A 45 -2.59 -11.92 -13.38
CA VAL A 45 -3.10 -11.57 -14.73
C VAL A 45 -2.13 -10.69 -15.51
N GLY A 46 -1.00 -10.29 -14.91
CA GLY A 46 0.02 -9.46 -15.53
C GLY A 46 -0.22 -7.96 -15.40
N ASP A 47 -1.28 -7.52 -14.70
CA ASP A 47 -1.54 -6.11 -14.44
C ASP A 47 -0.82 -5.63 -13.18
N ILE A 48 0.50 -5.57 -13.29
CA ILE A 48 1.41 -5.24 -12.18
C ILE A 48 1.27 -3.77 -11.77
N GLY A 49 1.01 -2.88 -12.72
CA GLY A 49 0.80 -1.44 -12.47
C GLY A 49 -0.42 -1.20 -11.59
N SER A 50 -1.57 -1.81 -11.91
CA SER A 50 -2.76 -1.73 -11.07
C SER A 50 -2.55 -2.40 -9.72
N ALA A 51 -1.81 -3.50 -9.65
CA ALA A 51 -1.47 -4.16 -8.38
C ALA A 51 -0.70 -3.19 -7.48
N LEU A 52 0.29 -2.49 -8.02
CA LEU A 52 1.07 -1.49 -7.30
C LEU A 52 0.21 -0.30 -6.86
N LEU A 53 -0.61 0.28 -7.75
CA LEU A 53 -1.51 1.38 -7.41
C LEU A 53 -2.47 1.02 -6.28
N LEU A 54 -2.99 -0.20 -6.30
CA LEU A 54 -3.91 -0.67 -5.28
C LEU A 54 -3.23 -0.74 -3.90
N VAL A 55 -2.00 -1.26 -3.82
CA VAL A 55 -1.24 -1.27 -2.56
C VAL A 55 -0.85 0.16 -2.13
N ILE A 56 -0.43 1.02 -3.06
CA ILE A 56 -0.11 2.43 -2.79
C ILE A 56 -1.31 3.19 -2.25
N SER A 57 -2.53 2.97 -2.77
CA SER A 57 -3.73 3.65 -2.27
C SER A 57 -3.96 3.41 -0.77
N SER A 58 -3.57 2.24 -0.27
CA SER A 58 -3.64 1.95 1.17
C SER A 58 -2.62 2.72 2.02
N LEU A 59 -1.53 3.25 1.41
CA LEU A 59 -0.61 4.17 2.09
C LEU A 59 -1.28 5.51 2.39
N ASN A 60 -2.03 6.06 1.44
CA ASN A 60 -2.67 7.38 1.59
C ASN A 60 -3.56 7.41 2.84
N ASP A 61 -4.36 6.37 3.04
CA ASP A 61 -5.22 6.23 4.22
C ASP A 61 -4.40 6.22 5.53
N LYS A 62 -3.22 5.57 5.52
CA LYS A 62 -2.34 5.52 6.69
C LYS A 62 -1.65 6.85 6.96
N PHE A 63 -1.26 7.59 5.93
CA PHE A 63 -0.70 8.93 6.08
C PHE A 63 -1.73 9.89 6.67
N ILE A 64 -2.99 9.84 6.23
CA ILE A 64 -4.07 10.65 6.81
C ILE A 64 -4.28 10.32 8.30
N LEU A 65 -4.26 9.04 8.66
CA LEU A 65 -4.35 8.63 10.07
C LEU A 65 -3.16 9.11 10.89
N LEU A 66 -1.94 9.00 10.35
CA LEU A 66 -0.74 9.50 11.02
C LEU A 66 -0.81 11.01 11.26
N ASP A 67 -1.22 11.77 10.26
CA ASP A 67 -1.34 13.23 10.34
C ASP A 67 -2.29 13.65 11.47
N SER A 68 -3.50 13.05 11.48
CA SER A 68 -4.47 13.27 12.56
C SER A 68 -3.93 12.91 13.96
N ALA A 69 -3.14 11.83 14.05
CA ALA A 69 -2.54 11.41 15.31
C ALA A 69 -1.45 12.39 15.77
N VAL A 70 -0.70 13.00 14.85
CA VAL A 70 0.35 14.00 15.15
C VAL A 70 -0.26 15.35 15.55
N GLU A 71 -1.33 15.79 14.90
CA GLU A 71 -2.05 17.01 15.28
C GLU A 71 -2.62 16.91 16.70
N SER A 72 -3.17 15.75 17.07
CA SER A 72 -3.76 15.54 18.40
C SER A 72 -2.76 15.62 19.56
N GLU A 73 -1.46 15.50 19.28
CA GLU A 73 -0.38 15.48 20.28
C GLU A 73 0.36 16.82 20.42
N HIS A 74 -0.12 17.89 19.78
CA HIS A 74 0.48 19.23 19.87
C HIS A 74 0.33 19.86 21.27
N CYS A 75 1.19 19.43 22.20
CA CYS A 75 1.62 20.20 23.36
C CYS A 75 3.09 19.87 23.69
N GLY A 76 4.02 20.37 22.89
CA GLY A 76 5.43 20.48 23.27
C GLY A 76 6.44 20.08 22.20
N THR A 77 7.16 21.05 21.65
CA THR A 77 8.29 20.91 20.70
C THR A 77 9.56 20.38 21.39
N ALA A 78 9.48 19.22 22.06
CA ALA A 78 10.62 18.57 22.68
C ALA A 78 11.21 17.46 21.78
N PRO A 79 12.54 17.20 21.81
CA PRO A 79 13.19 16.15 21.01
C PRO A 79 12.64 14.72 21.22
N GLY A 80 11.89 14.47 22.30
CA GLY A 80 11.20 13.19 22.55
C GLY A 80 9.99 12.96 21.64
N HIS A 81 9.43 14.02 21.04
CA HIS A 81 8.22 13.97 20.21
C HIS A 81 8.46 13.18 18.91
N PHE A 82 9.60 13.39 18.24
CA PHE A 82 9.92 12.67 17.01
C PHE A 82 10.05 11.15 17.23
N LYS A 83 10.67 10.74 18.34
CA LYS A 83 10.77 9.32 18.72
C LYS A 83 9.41 8.72 19.05
N ALA A 84 8.52 9.50 19.69
CA ALA A 84 7.15 9.08 19.96
C ALA A 84 6.35 8.88 18.66
N ILE A 85 6.46 9.82 17.70
CA ILE A 85 5.85 9.70 16.37
C ILE A 85 6.37 8.46 15.64
N LEU A 86 7.68 8.22 15.60
CA LEU A 86 8.27 7.04 14.95
C LEU A 86 7.84 5.72 15.60
N SER A 87 7.39 5.74 16.85
CA SER A 87 6.90 4.57 17.57
C SER A 87 5.40 4.33 17.35
N LYS A 88 4.71 5.20 16.61
CA LYS A 88 3.28 5.04 16.31
C LYS A 88 3.05 3.84 15.40
N LYS A 89 1.90 3.20 15.61
CA LYS A 89 1.46 2.05 14.82
C LYS A 89 1.33 2.43 13.35
N GLU A 90 0.84 3.62 13.06
CA GLU A 90 0.64 4.16 11.72
C GLU A 90 1.95 4.23 10.94
N VAL A 91 3.06 4.63 11.59
CA VAL A 91 4.40 4.62 10.96
C VAL A 91 4.85 3.19 10.65
N THR A 92 4.61 2.25 11.56
CA THR A 92 4.94 0.84 11.34
C THR A 92 4.12 0.27 10.17
N ASP A 93 2.81 0.54 10.13
CA ASP A 93 1.91 0.14 9.05
C ASP A 93 2.37 0.72 7.70
N ILE A 94 2.76 2.00 7.64
CA ILE A 94 3.31 2.65 6.43
C ILE A 94 4.58 1.95 5.96
N ILE A 95 5.52 1.65 6.87
CA ILE A 95 6.76 0.96 6.54
C ILE A 95 6.48 -0.45 6.00
N GLU A 96 5.53 -1.18 6.58
CA GLU A 96 5.15 -2.51 6.10
C GLU A 96 4.53 -2.47 4.71
N ILE A 97 3.65 -1.51 4.43
CA ILE A 97 3.05 -1.34 3.11
C ILE A 97 4.11 -0.92 2.08
N LEU A 98 5.04 -0.02 2.41
CA LEU A 98 6.16 0.33 1.54
C LEU A 98 7.04 -0.87 1.20
N ARG A 99 7.33 -1.73 2.18
CA ARG A 99 8.05 -2.99 1.94
C ARG A 99 7.28 -3.90 0.98
N THR A 100 5.96 -3.96 1.10
CA THR A 100 5.10 -4.69 0.15
C THR A 100 5.20 -4.13 -1.26
N CYS A 101 5.12 -2.81 -1.44
CA CYS A 101 5.28 -2.14 -2.73
C CYS A 101 6.66 -2.42 -3.34
N ILE A 102 7.74 -2.25 -2.57
CA ILE A 102 9.11 -2.54 -3.00
C ILE A 102 9.23 -4.00 -3.42
N GLY A 103 8.72 -4.92 -2.61
CA GLY A 103 8.73 -6.34 -2.92
C GLY A 103 7.95 -6.67 -4.20
N LEU A 104 6.89 -5.91 -4.52
CA LEU A 104 6.10 -6.04 -5.74
C LEU A 104 6.89 -5.59 -6.96
N CYS A 105 7.52 -4.43 -6.89
CA CYS A 105 8.39 -3.96 -7.96
C CYS A 105 9.56 -4.93 -8.19
N GLN A 106 10.24 -5.35 -7.12
CA GLN A 106 11.41 -6.24 -7.20
C GLN A 106 11.10 -7.60 -7.84
N ARG A 107 9.98 -8.24 -7.46
CA ARG A 107 9.66 -9.59 -7.98
C ARG A 107 9.15 -9.59 -9.41
N ASN A 108 8.60 -8.47 -9.89
CA ASN A 108 8.06 -8.36 -11.23
C ASN A 108 9.04 -7.74 -12.23
N SER A 109 9.97 -6.88 -11.80
CA SER A 109 10.96 -6.23 -12.67
C SER A 109 11.71 -7.19 -13.62
N PRO A 110 12.17 -8.39 -13.20
CA PRO A 110 12.88 -9.29 -14.11
C PRO A 110 12.03 -9.87 -15.25
N ARG A 111 10.70 -9.75 -15.16
CA ARG A 111 9.74 -10.28 -16.14
C ARG A 111 9.20 -9.20 -17.09
N LEU A 112 9.45 -7.94 -16.76
CA LEU A 112 9.08 -6.76 -17.54
C LEU A 112 10.23 -6.37 -18.48
N ASP A 113 9.92 -5.62 -19.52
CA ASP A 113 10.97 -4.93 -20.25
C ASP A 113 11.56 -3.77 -19.42
N PRO A 114 12.74 -3.24 -19.79
CA PRO A 114 13.40 -2.20 -19.01
C PRO A 114 12.57 -0.93 -18.80
N ASP A 115 11.81 -0.50 -19.81
CA ASP A 115 11.02 0.74 -19.76
C ASP A 115 9.79 0.55 -18.86
N GLU A 116 9.14 -0.61 -18.94
CA GLU A 116 8.05 -1.00 -18.04
C GLU A 116 8.52 -1.13 -16.58
N ALA A 117 9.68 -1.74 -16.36
CA ALA A 117 10.27 -1.86 -15.03
C ALA A 117 10.60 -0.49 -14.44
N GLU A 118 11.24 0.39 -15.21
CA GLU A 118 11.55 1.76 -14.80
C GLU A 118 10.28 2.54 -14.44
N SER A 119 9.26 2.47 -15.29
CA SER A 119 7.95 3.11 -15.06
C SER A 119 7.30 2.64 -13.76
N LEU A 120 7.38 1.34 -13.46
CA LEU A 120 6.83 0.76 -12.23
C LEU A 120 7.54 1.31 -10.97
N TRP A 121 8.87 1.46 -11.02
CA TRP A 121 9.64 2.03 -9.92
C TRP A 121 9.41 3.53 -9.75
N PHE A 122 9.32 4.28 -10.85
CA PHE A 122 9.02 5.70 -10.81
C PHE A 122 7.63 5.97 -10.26
N GLN A 123 6.63 5.17 -10.63
CA GLN A 123 5.30 5.28 -10.05
C GLN A 123 5.30 5.13 -8.51
N LEU A 124 6.09 4.19 -7.98
CA LEU A 124 6.26 4.04 -6.53
C LEU A 124 6.95 5.25 -5.90
N LEU A 125 8.05 5.71 -6.51
CA LEU A 125 8.82 6.85 -6.02
C LEU A 125 8.01 8.14 -6.04
N ASP A 126 7.34 8.44 -7.15
CA ASP A 126 6.49 9.62 -7.32
C ASP A 126 5.36 9.62 -6.29
N SER A 127 4.70 8.49 -6.08
CA SER A 127 3.63 8.36 -5.08
C SER A 127 4.15 8.66 -3.67
N PHE A 128 5.33 8.13 -3.32
CA PHE A 128 5.92 8.34 -2.00
C PHE A 128 6.40 9.79 -1.80
N VAL A 129 7.07 10.38 -2.79
CA VAL A 129 7.51 11.78 -2.76
C VAL A 129 6.30 12.71 -2.67
N PHE A 130 5.28 12.46 -3.49
CA PHE A 130 4.03 13.23 -3.46
C PHE A 130 3.36 13.20 -2.08
N LEU A 131 3.31 12.02 -1.44
CA LEU A 131 2.78 11.88 -0.09
C LEU A 131 3.57 12.65 0.97
N LEU A 132 4.90 12.70 0.83
CA LEU A 132 5.75 13.48 1.73
C LEU A 132 5.63 14.99 1.50
N VAL A 133 5.43 15.42 0.25
CA VAL A 133 5.43 16.85 -0.12
C VAL A 133 4.07 17.50 0.13
N LEU A 134 2.95 16.83 -0.14
CA LEU A 134 1.61 17.39 0.13
C LEU A 134 1.16 17.27 1.60
N GLY A 135 1.89 16.54 2.44
CA GLY A 135 1.77 16.64 3.91
C GLY A 135 2.34 17.95 4.49
N TYR A 136 2.88 18.84 3.65
CA TYR A 136 3.37 20.16 4.03
C TYR A 136 2.51 21.25 3.39
N THR A 137 1.42 21.66 4.06
CA THR A 137 0.84 22.98 3.79
C THR A 137 1.76 24.02 4.47
N PRO A 138 2.53 24.83 3.72
CA PRO A 138 3.24 25.94 4.34
C PRO A 138 2.22 26.88 4.99
N PRO A 139 2.50 27.42 6.19
CA PRO A 139 1.59 28.40 6.79
C PRO A 139 1.45 29.59 5.83
N GLU A 140 0.20 29.95 5.50
CA GLU A 140 -0.10 31.18 4.78
C GLU A 140 0.50 32.37 5.57
N GLN A 141 1.15 33.25 4.82
CA GLN A 141 1.99 34.36 5.29
C GLN A 141 1.28 35.34 6.22
#